data_AF-A0A7D5RTC2-F1
#
_entry.id   AF-A0A7D5RTC2-F1
#
_cell.length_a   1.000
_cell.length_b   1.000
_cell.length_c   1.000
_cell.angle_alpha   90.00
_cell.angle_beta   90.00
_cell.angle_gamma   90.00
#
_symmetry.space_group_name_H-M   'P 1'
#
loop_
_entity.id
_entity.type
_entity.pdbx_description
1 polymer ?
#
loop_
_entity_poly.entity_id
_entity_poly.type
_entity_poly.pdbx_seq_one_letter_code
_entity_poly.pdbx_strand_id
1 'polypeptide(L)'
;MSRGLVMTPLCRFGSSGPVRCTLAAIARATFARATLAVMLAATSLAGCNFLPQAGPKYATLTERPTPGAVATVDFELVRINGIVAEETRIDTSRALGQAFTTAPEIDLERLRRGDVVSVYIWEPVAGLFPSSAGSVAGKENLQKLSIDERGELYVPFVGTIKAEGLEVRQVRERIQRQLATQTPGPQVLVTLDASRERSVTIQGDVKTSGRFPLQQGTTRLLPLLAEAGGPTGHPEITELALRRGEEEGVAWLDEVYREPAYNVALAPGDLVLVRRTPLSFNALGQVKKTGRVFADRRDVSLLRALSLVGSLDDLRADATGVFLFRIEQPQVIERLAQSNQLDSAREDRIPAQQFVYLLDFSEGNSLFFADRFQVRDGDTLYVTNAPADDWRKLLSVVLPTLPCRRPALRPRLPPRWSAPPDVASSPAHPSRGPSNFPHRPSSWAINPSTARAHMPLTCRRVPILPIYLFSQLTPCIKCVLVDMRLSATVQGMLRPWFRSSLKSAAITKVISRLQRR
;
A
#
# COMPACT_ATOMS: atom_id res chain seq x y z
N MET A 1 -65.65 21.81 11.39
CA MET A 1 -65.40 22.70 12.54
C MET A 1 -63.97 23.24 12.41
N SER A 2 -63.84 24.46 11.89
CA SER A 2 -63.19 25.63 12.53
C SER A 2 -61.65 25.54 12.60
N ARG A 3 -60.83 26.47 12.09
CA ARG A 3 -61.03 27.82 11.51
C ARG A 3 -59.77 28.13 10.67
N GLY A 4 -59.94 28.53 9.42
CA GLY A 4 -58.89 29.13 8.61
C GLY A 4 -58.72 30.61 8.96
N LEU A 5 -57.47 31.03 9.17
CA LEU A 5 -57.11 32.42 9.42
C LEU A 5 -57.01 33.16 8.07
N VAL A 6 -58.10 33.77 7.64
CA VAL A 6 -58.12 34.72 6.53
C VAL A 6 -57.87 36.11 7.12
N MET A 7 -56.71 36.72 6.81
CA MET A 7 -56.49 38.15 7.07
C MET A 7 -57.14 38.96 5.94
N THR A 8 -58.38 39.41 6.15
CA THR A 8 -58.99 40.52 5.43
C THR A 8 -58.60 41.85 6.10
N PRO A 9 -58.16 42.88 5.36
CA PRO A 9 -58.07 44.23 5.91
C PRO A 9 -59.46 44.86 5.91
N LEU A 10 -60.05 45.02 7.09
CA LEU A 10 -61.24 45.83 7.31
C LEU A 10 -60.83 47.31 7.34
N CYS A 11 -60.95 48.01 6.22
CA CYS A 11 -61.07 49.46 6.20
C CYS A 11 -62.56 49.83 6.24
N ARG A 12 -63.04 50.25 7.42
CA ARG A 12 -64.38 50.84 7.58
C ARG A 12 -64.22 52.36 7.62
N PHE A 13 -64.74 53.05 6.60
CA PHE A 13 -64.84 54.51 6.56
C PHE A 13 -65.97 54.96 7.48
N GLY A 14 -65.68 55.87 8.41
CA GLY A 14 -66.64 56.48 9.33
C GLY A 14 -66.09 57.77 9.93
N SER A 15 -66.65 58.89 9.46
CA SER A 15 -66.69 60.26 9.99
C SER A 15 -65.72 60.73 11.09
N SER A 16 -64.95 61.77 10.72
CA SER A 16 -64.41 62.87 11.55
C SER A 16 -63.66 62.55 12.84
N GLY A 17 -62.33 62.47 12.75
CA GLY A 17 -61.38 62.60 13.85
C GLY A 17 -59.93 62.42 13.35
N PRO A 18 -58.92 63.15 13.89
CA PRO A 18 -57.56 63.07 13.39
C PRO A 18 -56.94 61.70 13.68
N VAL A 19 -56.53 61.02 12.60
CA VAL A 19 -55.84 59.73 12.62
C VAL A 19 -54.44 59.92 13.20
N ARG A 20 -54.25 59.61 14.48
CA ARG A 20 -52.92 59.34 15.04
C ARG A 20 -52.48 57.96 14.55
N CYS A 21 -51.87 57.90 13.37
CA CYS A 21 -51.12 56.75 12.91
C CYS A 21 -50.00 56.47 13.92
N THR A 22 -50.15 55.41 14.70
CA THR A 22 -49.11 54.88 15.58
C THR A 22 -48.00 54.24 14.73
N LEU A 23 -47.11 55.08 14.19
CA LEU A 23 -45.81 54.71 13.62
C LEU A 23 -45.00 53.76 14.55
N ALA A 24 -45.32 53.78 15.85
CA ALA A 24 -44.72 52.91 16.86
C ALA A 24 -45.02 51.41 16.68
N ALA A 25 -46.17 51.01 16.10
CA ALA A 25 -46.53 49.60 15.97
C ALA A 25 -45.81 48.90 14.80
N ILE A 26 -45.63 49.60 13.67
CA ILE A 26 -44.90 49.09 12.50
C ILE A 26 -43.39 49.07 12.80
N ALA A 27 -42.88 50.08 13.51
CA ALA A 27 -41.47 50.12 13.94
C ALA A 27 -41.11 49.01 14.93
N ARG A 28 -41.99 48.63 15.85
CA ARG A 28 -41.74 47.52 16.79
C ARG A 28 -41.73 46.15 16.11
N ALA A 29 -42.55 45.94 15.08
CA ALA A 29 -42.59 44.69 14.33
C ALA A 29 -41.37 44.49 13.41
N THR A 30 -40.83 45.57 12.83
CA THR A 30 -39.59 45.53 12.04
C THR A 30 -38.35 45.40 12.92
N PHE A 31 -38.31 46.05 14.09
CA PHE A 31 -37.23 45.88 15.06
C PHE A 31 -37.20 44.45 15.63
N ALA A 32 -38.36 43.86 15.97
CA ALA A 32 -38.44 42.50 16.48
C ALA A 32 -38.01 41.43 15.45
N ARG A 33 -38.31 41.65 14.16
CA ARG A 33 -37.84 40.76 13.07
C ARG A 33 -36.35 40.93 12.80
N ALA A 34 -35.83 42.16 12.89
CA ALA A 34 -34.40 42.42 12.74
C ALA A 34 -33.58 41.83 13.90
N THR A 35 -34.06 41.94 15.15
CA THR A 35 -33.38 41.35 16.31
C THR A 35 -33.45 39.82 16.30
N LEU A 36 -34.57 39.22 15.85
CA LEU A 36 -34.66 37.77 15.69
C LEU A 36 -33.72 37.26 14.59
N ALA A 37 -33.59 37.98 13.47
CA ALA A 37 -32.65 37.62 12.40
C ALA A 37 -31.18 37.77 12.84
N VAL A 38 -30.85 38.79 13.63
CA VAL A 38 -29.52 38.98 14.22
C VAL A 38 -29.21 37.91 15.27
N MET A 39 -30.18 37.52 16.11
CA MET A 39 -30.03 36.39 17.04
C MET A 39 -29.87 35.05 16.31
N LEU A 40 -30.63 34.80 15.24
CA LEU A 40 -30.51 33.58 14.43
C LEU A 40 -29.17 33.52 13.68
N ALA A 41 -28.68 34.67 13.20
CA ALA A 41 -27.35 34.78 12.61
C ALA A 41 -26.27 34.55 13.67
N ALA A 42 -26.39 35.15 14.86
CA ALA A 42 -25.44 34.98 15.96
C ALA A 42 -25.39 33.52 16.46
N THR A 43 -26.54 32.83 16.56
CA THR A 43 -26.57 31.40 16.92
C THR A 43 -26.04 30.50 15.80
N SER A 44 -26.18 30.89 14.53
CA SER A 44 -25.55 30.16 13.41
C SER A 44 -24.03 30.31 13.36
N LEU A 45 -23.46 31.45 13.79
CA LEU A 45 -22.01 31.66 13.87
C LEU A 45 -21.36 30.89 15.03
N ALA A 46 -22.09 30.64 16.13
CA ALA A 46 -21.59 29.84 17.25
C ALA A 46 -21.42 28.35 16.90
N GLY A 47 -21.98 27.88 15.78
CA GLY A 47 -21.84 26.50 15.29
C GLY A 47 -20.59 26.21 14.44
N CYS A 48 -19.76 27.21 14.11
CA CYS A 48 -18.68 27.07 13.13
C CYS A 48 -17.45 26.24 13.58
N ASN A 49 -17.44 25.66 14.78
CA ASN A 49 -16.36 24.77 15.23
C ASN A 49 -16.53 23.29 14.81
N PHE A 50 -17.58 22.95 14.06
CA PHE A 50 -17.97 21.57 13.79
C PHE A 50 -17.84 21.16 12.31
N LEU A 51 -16.79 21.60 11.62
CA LEU A 51 -16.45 20.99 10.34
C LEU A 51 -15.95 19.56 10.59
N PRO A 52 -16.50 18.54 9.92
CA PRO A 52 -16.03 17.18 10.09
C PRO A 52 -14.56 17.08 9.68
N GLN A 53 -13.73 16.54 10.58
CA GLN A 53 -12.30 16.34 10.36
C GLN A 53 -11.94 14.87 10.49
N ALA A 54 -11.05 14.41 9.60
CA ALA A 54 -10.63 13.01 9.53
C ALA A 54 -9.48 12.67 10.50
N GLY A 55 -8.95 13.64 11.25
CA GLY A 55 -7.82 13.43 12.16
C GLY A 55 -7.32 14.73 12.83
N PRO A 56 -6.25 14.65 13.64
CA PRO A 56 -5.69 15.77 14.38
C PRO A 56 -5.12 16.86 13.44
N LYS A 57 -5.17 18.12 13.89
CA LYS A 57 -4.56 19.26 13.18
C LYS A 57 -3.07 19.33 13.48
N TYR A 58 -2.32 19.98 12.57
CA TYR A 58 -0.91 20.30 12.77
C TYR A 58 -0.66 20.96 14.14
N ALA A 59 -1.43 22.00 14.48
CA ALA A 59 -1.31 22.71 15.75
C ALA A 59 -1.44 21.77 16.96
N THR A 60 -2.44 20.88 16.97
CA THR A 60 -2.65 19.91 18.06
C THR A 60 -1.48 18.93 18.24
N LEU A 61 -0.75 18.60 17.18
CA LEU A 61 0.39 17.68 17.23
C LEU A 61 1.71 18.38 17.59
N THR A 62 1.82 19.67 17.32
CA THR A 62 3.06 20.45 17.54
C THR A 62 3.03 21.36 18.77
N GLU A 63 1.84 21.64 19.31
CA GLU A 63 1.69 22.46 20.51
C GLU A 63 2.26 21.73 21.73
N ARG A 64 3.23 22.37 22.40
CA ARG A 64 3.76 21.87 23.67
C ARG A 64 2.66 21.91 24.73
N PRO A 65 2.45 20.82 25.49
CA PRO A 65 1.58 20.85 26.65
C PRO A 65 2.06 21.94 27.62
N THR A 66 1.18 22.84 28.03
CA THR A 66 1.49 23.86 29.04
C THR A 66 1.73 23.18 30.39
N PRO A 67 2.75 23.56 31.19
CA PRO A 67 2.96 23.00 32.52
C PRO A 67 1.67 23.12 33.36
N GLY A 68 1.10 22.00 33.80
CA GLY A 68 -0.15 21.95 34.58
C GLY A 68 -1.41 21.58 33.79
N ALA A 69 -1.35 21.50 32.45
CA ALA A 69 -2.36 20.79 31.68
C ALA A 69 -2.07 19.30 31.75
N VAL A 70 -3.08 18.48 32.08
CA VAL A 70 -2.99 17.02 31.96
C VAL A 70 -2.68 16.71 30.50
N ALA A 71 -1.42 16.40 30.18
CA ALA A 71 -1.03 15.99 28.84
C ALA A 71 -1.81 14.71 28.53
N THR A 72 -2.87 14.83 27.73
CA THR A 72 -3.75 13.71 27.38
C THR A 72 -3.11 12.73 26.39
N VAL A 73 -1.88 13.02 25.93
CA VAL A 73 -1.11 12.10 25.09
C VAL A 73 0.37 12.22 25.45
N ASP A 74 0.93 11.14 25.98
CA ASP A 74 2.35 11.01 26.28
C ASP A 74 3.09 10.49 25.04
N PHE A 75 3.34 11.36 24.05
CA PHE A 75 4.27 11.06 22.96
C PHE A 75 5.43 12.05 22.94
N GLU A 76 6.52 11.64 22.31
CA GLU A 76 7.70 12.46 22.04
C GLU A 76 7.68 12.93 20.58
N LEU A 77 7.73 14.24 20.35
CA LEU A 77 7.74 14.82 19.00
C LEU A 77 9.17 15.10 18.57
N VAL A 78 9.64 14.44 17.52
CA VAL A 78 11.00 14.59 16.99
C VAL A 78 10.95 15.07 15.54
N ARG A 79 11.70 16.13 15.21
CA ARG A 79 11.82 16.57 13.80
C ARG A 79 12.81 15.68 13.06
N ILE A 80 12.43 15.18 11.89
CA ILE A 80 13.29 14.36 11.05
C ILE A 80 14.39 15.25 10.45
N ASN A 81 15.63 14.88 10.74
CA ASN A 81 16.83 15.45 10.15
C ASN A 81 17.82 14.32 9.80
N GLY A 82 19.01 14.66 9.29
CA GLY A 82 20.01 13.66 8.89
C GLY A 82 20.53 12.79 10.05
N ILE A 83 20.59 13.32 11.27
CA ILE A 83 21.05 12.58 12.46
C ILE A 83 19.96 11.62 12.91
N VAL A 84 18.73 12.11 13.09
CA VAL A 84 17.58 11.29 13.47
C VAL A 84 17.34 10.16 12.47
N ALA A 85 17.49 10.41 11.17
CA ALA A 85 17.36 9.38 10.14
C ALA A 85 18.38 8.24 10.29
N GLU A 86 19.61 8.55 10.72
CA GLU A 86 20.65 7.53 10.95
C GLU A 86 20.48 6.83 12.30
N GLU A 87 20.21 7.57 13.37
CA GLU A 87 20.04 7.00 14.71
C GLU A 87 18.80 6.12 14.85
N THR A 88 17.77 6.39 14.05
CA THR A 88 16.56 5.55 13.97
C THR A 88 16.72 4.38 13.00
N ARG A 89 17.87 4.18 12.37
CA ARG A 89 18.10 3.00 11.54
C ARG A 89 18.27 1.77 12.43
N ILE A 90 17.55 0.71 12.11
CA ILE A 90 17.67 -0.61 12.73
C ILE A 90 18.09 -1.58 11.63
N ASP A 91 19.16 -2.33 11.88
CA ASP A 91 19.48 -3.43 11.00
C ASP A 91 18.45 -4.55 11.18
N THR A 92 17.72 -4.84 10.11
CA THR A 92 16.72 -5.92 10.07
C THR A 92 17.27 -7.16 9.38
N SER A 93 18.58 -7.19 9.10
CA SER A 93 19.27 -8.39 8.61
C SER A 93 19.03 -9.56 9.56
N ARG A 94 18.82 -10.74 8.98
CA ARG A 94 18.56 -11.96 9.74
C ARG A 94 19.52 -13.01 9.19
N ALA A 95 20.46 -13.42 10.03
CA ALA A 95 21.41 -14.44 9.71
C ALA A 95 20.93 -15.80 10.20
N LEU A 96 21.21 -16.86 9.43
CA LEU A 96 21.16 -18.21 9.98
C LEU A 96 22.19 -18.31 11.11
N GLY A 97 21.78 -18.87 12.25
CA GLY A 97 22.64 -19.03 13.42
C GLY A 97 23.87 -19.89 13.13
N GLN A 98 24.90 -19.78 13.99
CA GLN A 98 26.17 -20.52 13.82
C GLN A 98 25.99 -22.03 13.74
N ALA A 99 24.96 -22.57 14.40
CA ALA A 99 24.60 -23.98 14.35
C ALA A 99 24.33 -24.49 12.92
N PHE A 100 23.86 -23.62 12.02
CA PHE A 100 23.60 -23.97 10.62
C PHE A 100 24.78 -23.66 9.70
N THR A 101 25.44 -22.52 9.90
CA THR A 101 26.54 -22.08 9.01
C THR A 101 27.82 -22.91 9.19
N THR A 102 28.03 -23.50 10.36
CA THR A 102 29.18 -24.38 10.65
C THR A 102 28.86 -25.87 10.51
N ALA A 103 27.60 -26.22 10.19
CA ALA A 103 27.19 -27.61 10.09
C ALA A 103 27.92 -28.33 8.95
N PRO A 104 28.48 -29.54 9.21
CA PRO A 104 29.12 -30.31 8.16
C PRO A 104 28.08 -30.82 7.16
N GLU A 105 28.52 -30.95 5.91
CA GLU A 105 27.70 -31.56 4.87
C GLU A 105 27.52 -33.05 5.12
N ILE A 106 26.33 -33.57 4.82
CA ILE A 106 26.06 -35.00 4.98
C ILE A 106 26.87 -35.82 3.99
N ASP A 107 27.61 -36.80 4.50
CA ASP A 107 28.22 -37.84 3.69
C ASP A 107 27.12 -38.79 3.18
N LEU A 108 26.78 -38.65 1.89
CA LEU A 108 25.78 -39.48 1.23
C LEU A 108 26.34 -40.84 0.80
N GLU A 109 27.67 -41.02 0.74
CA GLU A 109 28.30 -42.26 0.27
C GLU A 109 28.28 -43.35 1.34
N ARG A 110 28.28 -42.96 2.61
CA ARG A 110 28.11 -43.88 3.74
C ARG A 110 26.66 -44.28 3.91
N LEU A 111 26.44 -45.58 4.02
CA LEU A 111 25.14 -46.17 4.27
C LEU A 111 24.72 -46.03 5.74
N ARG A 112 23.43 -45.80 5.96
CA ARG A 112 22.77 -45.65 7.26
C ARG A 112 21.61 -46.64 7.36
N ARG A 113 21.10 -46.84 8.57
CA ARG A 113 19.87 -47.64 8.80
C ARG A 113 18.72 -47.06 7.98
N GLY A 114 17.86 -47.94 7.48
CA GLY A 114 16.71 -47.59 6.65
C GLY A 114 17.02 -47.15 5.22
N ASP A 115 18.30 -47.03 4.85
CA ASP A 115 18.66 -46.86 3.43
C ASP A 115 18.28 -48.09 2.62
N VAL A 116 17.85 -47.85 1.39
CA VAL A 116 17.53 -48.90 0.41
C VAL A 116 18.61 -48.90 -0.65
N VAL A 117 19.21 -50.06 -0.88
CA VAL A 117 20.21 -50.25 -1.94
C VAL A 117 19.65 -51.20 -2.99
N SER A 118 19.89 -50.87 -4.26
CA SER A 118 19.66 -51.77 -5.38
C SER A 118 20.95 -52.52 -5.66
N VAL A 119 20.90 -53.84 -5.57
CA VAL A 119 22.04 -54.73 -5.87
C VAL A 119 21.78 -55.42 -7.20
N TYR A 120 22.75 -55.32 -8.11
CA TYR A 120 22.77 -56.00 -9.40
C TYR A 120 23.93 -56.99 -9.39
N ILE A 121 23.65 -58.22 -9.81
CA ILE A 121 24.60 -59.32 -9.79
C ILE A 121 24.60 -59.95 -11.19
N TRP A 122 25.76 -59.95 -11.85
CA TRP A 122 25.98 -60.67 -13.10
C TRP A 122 26.87 -61.89 -12.85
N GLU A 123 26.45 -63.02 -13.38
CA GLU A 123 27.14 -64.30 -13.29
C GLU A 123 27.46 -64.82 -14.70
N PRO A 124 28.69 -65.29 -14.98
CA PRO A 124 29.09 -65.71 -16.33
C PRO A 124 28.55 -67.10 -16.72
N VAL A 125 27.95 -67.84 -15.79
CA VAL A 125 27.41 -69.19 -15.99
C VAL A 125 25.95 -69.22 -15.53
N ALA A 126 25.13 -70.12 -16.08
CA ALA A 126 23.74 -70.31 -15.64
C ALA A 126 23.73 -70.60 -14.13
N GLY A 127 23.25 -69.63 -13.35
CA GLY A 127 23.72 -69.46 -11.98
C GLY A 127 22.62 -69.33 -10.93
N LEU A 128 23.09 -69.12 -9.69
CA LEU A 128 22.43 -69.26 -8.38
C LEU A 128 21.15 -68.42 -8.22
N PHE A 129 20.99 -67.41 -9.06
CA PHE A 129 19.84 -66.52 -9.08
C PHE A 129 18.95 -66.82 -10.30
N PRO A 130 17.72 -67.34 -10.11
CA PRO A 130 16.84 -67.65 -11.24
C PRO A 130 16.46 -66.36 -11.97
N SER A 131 16.83 -66.25 -13.25
CA SER A 131 16.29 -65.22 -14.14
C SER A 131 14.78 -65.35 -14.19
N SER A 132 14.04 -64.38 -13.67
CA SER A 132 12.58 -64.39 -13.75
C SER A 132 12.16 -64.44 -15.24
N ALA A 133 11.34 -65.44 -15.56
CA ALA A 133 10.93 -65.76 -16.93
C ALA A 133 10.32 -64.53 -17.61
N GLY A 134 11.02 -63.98 -18.60
CA GLY A 134 10.66 -62.76 -19.32
C GLY A 134 11.78 -61.70 -19.39
N SER A 135 12.87 -61.88 -18.64
CA SER A 135 14.03 -60.98 -18.71
C SER A 135 14.92 -61.35 -19.90
N VAL A 136 14.87 -60.52 -20.95
CA VAL A 136 15.84 -60.53 -22.06
C VAL A 136 17.26 -60.43 -21.50
N ALA A 137 18.17 -61.25 -22.03
CA ALA A 137 19.59 -61.31 -21.67
C ALA A 137 20.16 -59.91 -21.37
N GLY A 138 20.64 -59.70 -20.14
CA GLY A 138 21.18 -58.42 -19.67
C GLY A 138 20.37 -57.71 -18.56
N LYS A 139 19.25 -58.26 -18.08
CA LYS A 139 18.52 -57.78 -16.89
C LYS A 139 18.41 -58.87 -15.82
N GLU A 140 19.54 -59.37 -15.34
CA GLU A 140 19.58 -60.32 -14.22
C GLU A 140 19.48 -59.60 -12.85
N ASN A 141 18.40 -59.88 -12.12
CA ASN A 141 18.27 -59.85 -10.66
C ASN A 141 18.44 -58.52 -9.90
N LEU A 142 17.58 -57.56 -10.23
CA LEU A 142 17.33 -56.35 -9.44
C LEU A 142 16.69 -56.68 -8.08
N GLN A 143 17.46 -56.57 -6.99
CA GLN A 143 16.91 -56.68 -5.63
C GLN A 143 17.05 -55.36 -4.89
N LYS A 144 15.91 -54.80 -4.49
CA LYS A 144 15.84 -53.66 -3.59
C LYS A 144 15.89 -54.17 -2.16
N LEU A 145 16.97 -53.88 -1.47
CA LEU A 145 17.27 -54.40 -0.15
C LEU A 145 17.42 -53.20 0.81
N SER A 146 16.69 -53.23 1.91
CA SER A 146 16.79 -52.21 2.96
C SER A 146 17.78 -52.63 4.04
N ILE A 147 18.52 -51.67 4.57
CA ILE A 147 19.35 -51.86 5.76
C ILE A 147 18.45 -51.87 6.99
N ASP A 148 18.53 -52.94 7.78
CA ASP A 148 17.68 -53.14 8.94
C ASP A 148 18.07 -52.26 10.15
N GLU A 149 17.29 -52.36 11.23
CA GLU A 149 17.52 -51.65 12.49
C GLU A 149 18.84 -52.02 13.18
N ARG A 150 19.46 -53.16 12.83
CA ARG A 150 20.77 -53.58 13.34
C ARG A 150 21.92 -53.03 12.49
N GLY A 151 21.61 -52.31 11.41
CA GLY A 151 22.60 -51.79 10.46
C GLY A 151 23.11 -52.86 9.49
N GLU A 152 22.36 -53.94 9.32
CA GLU A 152 22.71 -55.09 8.50
C GLU A 152 21.88 -55.15 7.22
N LEU A 153 22.51 -55.65 6.15
CA LEU A 153 21.92 -55.86 4.84
C LEU A 153 21.88 -57.37 4.57
N TYR A 154 20.69 -57.92 4.40
CA TYR A 154 20.53 -59.33 3.99
C TYR A 154 20.56 -59.44 2.48
N VAL A 155 21.56 -60.16 1.95
CA VAL A 155 21.69 -60.45 0.52
C VAL A 155 21.51 -61.96 0.32
N PRO A 156 20.56 -62.42 -0.51
CA PRO A 156 20.37 -63.86 -0.74
C PRO A 156 21.66 -64.55 -1.18
N PHE A 157 21.86 -65.77 -0.70
CA PHE A 157 23.05 -66.61 -0.92
C PHE A 157 24.38 -66.09 -0.35
N VAL A 158 24.46 -64.80 -0.01
CA VAL A 158 25.59 -64.19 0.69
C VAL A 158 25.36 -64.17 2.21
N GLY A 159 24.10 -64.01 2.63
CA GLY A 159 23.70 -63.86 4.02
C GLY A 159 23.70 -62.40 4.49
N THR A 160 23.87 -62.21 5.79
CA THR A 160 23.79 -60.89 6.43
C THR A 160 25.14 -60.19 6.46
N ILE A 161 25.17 -58.92 6.05
CA ILE A 161 26.37 -58.09 5.97
C ILE A 161 26.17 -56.80 6.76
N LYS A 162 27.07 -56.47 7.69
CA LYS A 162 27.05 -55.15 8.33
C LYS A 162 27.34 -54.07 7.28
N ALA A 163 26.35 -53.24 6.98
CA ALA A 163 26.38 -52.22 5.94
C ALA A 163 26.41 -50.79 6.49
N GLU A 164 25.85 -50.57 7.69
CA GLU A 164 25.89 -49.27 8.36
C GLU A 164 27.33 -48.75 8.52
N GLY A 165 27.55 -47.50 8.13
CA GLY A 165 28.83 -46.79 8.20
C GLY A 165 29.80 -47.11 7.05
N LEU A 166 29.52 -48.14 6.25
CA LEU A 166 30.32 -48.49 5.07
C LEU A 166 29.92 -47.63 3.86
N GLU A 167 30.89 -47.34 3.01
CA GLU A 167 30.63 -46.78 1.68
C GLU A 167 29.96 -47.82 0.78
N VAL A 168 29.14 -47.37 -0.17
CA VAL A 168 28.52 -48.23 -1.20
C VAL A 168 29.57 -49.12 -1.90
N ARG A 169 30.76 -48.57 -2.19
CA ARG A 169 31.88 -49.30 -2.79
C ARG A 169 32.38 -50.44 -1.90
N GLN A 170 32.48 -50.21 -0.59
CA GLN A 170 32.94 -51.21 0.37
C GLN A 170 31.92 -52.35 0.52
N VAL A 171 30.62 -52.02 0.50
CA VAL A 171 29.56 -53.03 0.50
C VAL A 171 29.61 -53.87 -0.77
N ARG A 172 29.77 -53.25 -1.95
CA ARG A 172 29.97 -53.95 -3.23
C ARG A 172 31.14 -54.94 -3.16
N GLU A 173 32.30 -54.51 -2.68
CA GLU A 173 33.49 -55.37 -2.54
C GLU A 173 33.28 -56.52 -1.55
N ARG A 174 32.46 -56.32 -0.51
CA ARG A 174 32.15 -57.35 0.47
C ARG A 174 31.19 -58.40 -0.08
N ILE A 175 30.13 -57.97 -0.76
CA ILE A 175 29.19 -58.85 -1.46
C ILE A 175 29.94 -59.67 -2.52
N GLN A 176 30.77 -59.02 -3.34
CA GLN A 176 31.52 -59.69 -4.40
C GLN A 176 32.48 -60.76 -3.85
N ARG A 177 33.21 -60.46 -2.76
CA ARG A 177 34.11 -61.43 -2.12
C ARG A 177 33.38 -62.64 -1.54
N GLN A 178 32.23 -62.43 -0.91
CA GLN A 178 31.45 -63.53 -0.34
C GLN A 178 30.79 -64.38 -1.45
N LEU A 179 30.27 -63.74 -2.49
CA LEU A 179 29.63 -64.45 -3.60
C LEU A 179 30.63 -65.24 -4.46
N ALA A 180 31.90 -64.82 -4.51
CA ALA A 180 32.97 -65.55 -5.18
C ALA A 180 33.24 -66.95 -4.58
N THR A 181 32.73 -67.24 -3.38
CA THR A 181 32.75 -68.59 -2.79
C THR A 181 31.68 -69.52 -3.35
N GLN A 182 30.64 -68.97 -3.98
CA GLN A 182 29.46 -69.70 -4.47
C GLN A 182 29.45 -69.81 -6.00
N THR A 183 29.85 -68.76 -6.71
CA THR A 183 29.86 -68.69 -8.18
C THR A 183 31.22 -68.16 -8.66
N PRO A 184 31.81 -68.69 -9.76
CA PRO A 184 33.03 -68.14 -10.33
C PRO A 184 32.80 -66.79 -11.03
N GLY A 185 33.65 -65.81 -10.71
CA GLY A 185 33.69 -64.51 -11.39
C GLY A 185 32.45 -63.61 -11.29
N PRO A 186 31.79 -63.48 -10.11
CA PRO A 186 30.61 -62.63 -10.00
C PRO A 186 30.98 -61.15 -10.15
N GLN A 187 30.16 -60.40 -10.89
CA GLN A 187 30.24 -58.95 -10.96
C GLN A 187 29.06 -58.34 -10.20
N VAL A 188 29.35 -57.40 -9.30
CA VAL A 188 28.35 -56.78 -8.44
C VAL A 188 28.37 -55.28 -8.63
N LEU A 189 27.20 -54.69 -8.84
CA LEU A 189 26.97 -53.25 -8.76
C LEU A 189 25.99 -52.99 -7.62
N VAL A 190 26.32 -52.03 -6.76
CA VAL A 190 25.43 -51.56 -5.70
C VAL A 190 25.17 -50.09 -5.95
N THR A 191 23.91 -49.69 -5.97
CA THR A 191 23.50 -48.30 -6.06
C THR A 191 22.60 -47.95 -4.88
N LEU A 192 22.82 -46.79 -4.28
CA LEU A 192 21.94 -46.25 -3.24
C LEU A 192 20.69 -45.70 -3.92
N ASP A 193 19.51 -46.23 -3.57
CA ASP A 193 18.25 -45.63 -3.99
C ASP A 193 18.01 -44.36 -3.17
N ALA A 194 17.32 -43.38 -3.75
CA ALA A 194 16.94 -42.16 -3.03
C ALA A 194 16.11 -42.51 -1.79
N SER A 195 16.73 -42.39 -0.61
CA SER A 195 16.09 -42.75 0.65
C SER A 195 15.10 -41.67 1.05
N ARG A 196 13.85 -42.09 1.32
CA ARG A 196 12.84 -41.20 1.92
C ARG A 196 13.26 -40.77 3.33
N GLU A 197 14.07 -41.56 4.02
CA GLU A 197 14.53 -41.25 5.37
C GLU A 197 15.55 -40.11 5.37
N ARG A 198 16.34 -39.99 4.30
CA ARG A 198 17.29 -38.89 4.08
C ARG A 198 16.65 -37.72 3.34
N SER A 199 15.61 -37.14 3.91
CA SER A 199 14.88 -36.06 3.23
C SER A 199 14.70 -34.83 4.08
N VAL A 200 14.52 -33.72 3.41
CA VAL A 200 14.16 -32.43 4.00
C VAL A 200 12.74 -32.09 3.57
N THR A 201 12.00 -31.45 4.45
CA THR A 201 10.66 -30.96 4.13
C THR A 201 10.76 -29.49 3.74
N ILE A 202 10.26 -29.13 2.56
CA ILE A 202 10.12 -27.74 2.13
C ILE A 202 8.64 -27.41 2.10
N GLN A 203 8.25 -26.34 2.80
CA GLN A 203 6.86 -25.90 2.90
C GLN A 203 6.75 -24.39 2.71
N GLY A 204 5.61 -23.96 2.18
CA GLY A 204 5.20 -22.56 2.15
C GLY A 204 5.21 -22.00 0.74
N ASP A 205 5.74 -20.78 0.58
CA ASP A 205 5.64 -19.98 -0.63
C ASP A 205 6.65 -20.37 -1.72
N VAL A 206 6.68 -21.66 -2.03
CA VAL A 206 7.48 -22.28 -3.10
C VAL A 206 6.58 -22.88 -4.17
N LYS A 207 7.13 -23.12 -5.37
CA LYS A 207 6.37 -23.72 -6.47
C LYS A 207 5.84 -25.12 -6.14
N THR A 208 6.68 -25.96 -5.52
CA THR A 208 6.34 -27.32 -5.12
C THR A 208 6.70 -27.52 -3.65
N SER A 209 5.71 -27.55 -2.77
CA SER A 209 5.91 -27.95 -1.36
C SER A 209 5.89 -29.48 -1.24
N GLY A 210 6.71 -30.02 -0.33
CA GLY A 210 6.77 -31.45 -0.11
C GLY A 210 8.04 -31.92 0.57
N ARG A 211 8.24 -33.24 0.54
CA ARG A 211 9.42 -33.91 1.08
C ARG A 211 10.39 -34.20 -0.06
N PHE A 212 11.60 -33.68 0.04
CA PHE A 212 12.64 -33.79 -0.98
C PHE A 212 13.79 -34.65 -0.46
N PRO A 213 14.16 -35.76 -1.14
CA PRO A 213 15.28 -36.58 -0.75
C PRO A 213 16.60 -35.84 -0.98
N LEU A 214 17.55 -35.97 -0.05
CA LEU A 214 18.90 -35.47 -0.17
C LEU A 214 19.69 -36.38 -1.11
N GLN A 215 20.23 -35.80 -2.17
CA GLN A 215 21.02 -36.48 -3.20
C GLN A 215 22.32 -35.70 -3.46
N GLN A 216 23.23 -36.29 -4.24
CA GLN A 216 24.43 -35.58 -4.66
C GLN A 216 24.03 -34.29 -5.39
N GLY A 217 24.51 -33.15 -4.88
CA GLY A 217 24.19 -31.82 -5.41
C GLY A 217 22.98 -31.13 -4.75
N THR A 218 22.14 -31.84 -3.97
CA THR A 218 20.98 -31.27 -3.25
C THR A 218 21.10 -31.38 -1.72
N THR A 219 22.32 -31.60 -1.24
CA THR A 219 22.73 -31.59 0.17
C THR A 219 22.70 -30.21 0.83
N ARG A 220 22.57 -29.13 0.04
CA ARG A 220 22.58 -27.74 0.50
C ARG A 220 21.26 -27.03 0.22
N LEU A 221 21.02 -25.95 0.96
CA LEU A 221 19.78 -25.18 0.94
C LEU A 221 19.38 -24.70 -0.45
N LEU A 222 20.27 -24.01 -1.18
CA LEU A 222 19.93 -23.37 -2.44
C LEU A 222 19.60 -24.38 -3.57
N PRO A 223 20.41 -25.43 -3.81
CA PRO A 223 20.07 -26.43 -4.82
C PRO A 223 18.75 -27.17 -4.50
N LEU A 224 18.51 -27.52 -3.23
CA LEU A 224 17.27 -28.18 -2.85
C LEU A 224 16.05 -27.25 -3.00
N LEU A 225 16.20 -25.96 -2.68
CA LEU A 225 15.16 -24.95 -2.92
C LEU A 225 14.87 -24.78 -4.42
N ALA A 226 15.89 -24.89 -5.27
CA ALA A 226 15.71 -24.88 -6.72
C ALA A 226 14.97 -26.14 -7.23
N GLU A 227 15.21 -27.30 -6.63
CA GLU A 227 14.46 -28.54 -6.91
C GLU A 227 12.97 -28.41 -6.55
N ALA A 228 12.66 -27.69 -5.46
CA ALA A 228 11.29 -27.31 -5.12
C ALA A 228 10.67 -26.28 -6.09
N GLY A 229 11.38 -25.89 -7.15
CA GLY A 229 10.97 -24.94 -8.17
C GLY A 229 11.12 -23.47 -7.75
N GLY A 230 11.84 -23.21 -6.65
CA GLY A 230 12.14 -21.88 -6.14
C GLY A 230 10.98 -21.20 -5.40
N PRO A 231 11.26 -20.04 -4.80
CA PRO A 231 10.27 -19.20 -4.12
C PRO A 231 9.40 -18.46 -5.13
N THR A 232 8.12 -18.25 -4.79
CA THR A 232 7.19 -17.51 -5.67
C THR A 232 7.17 -16.01 -5.40
N GLY A 233 7.56 -15.60 -4.20
CA GLY A 233 7.69 -14.20 -3.78
C GLY A 233 8.99 -13.52 -4.20
N HIS A 234 9.00 -12.19 -4.09
CA HIS A 234 10.23 -11.41 -4.33
C HIS A 234 11.23 -11.69 -3.19
N PRO A 235 12.54 -11.91 -3.49
CA PRO A 235 13.51 -12.34 -2.48
C PRO A 235 13.62 -11.42 -1.27
N GLU A 236 13.51 -10.11 -1.48
CA GLU A 236 13.61 -9.14 -0.40
C GLU A 236 12.48 -9.28 0.64
N ILE A 237 11.25 -9.62 0.24
CA ILE A 237 10.12 -9.78 1.19
C ILE A 237 9.89 -11.24 1.57
N THR A 238 10.83 -12.12 1.23
CA THR A 238 10.70 -13.56 1.45
C THR A 238 11.70 -13.99 2.51
N GLU A 239 11.17 -14.63 3.53
CA GLU A 239 11.90 -15.14 4.68
C GLU A 239 11.97 -16.66 4.58
N LEU A 240 13.14 -17.20 4.94
CA LEU A 240 13.39 -18.62 5.04
C LEU A 240 13.69 -18.96 6.50
N ALA A 241 12.87 -19.81 7.08
CA ALA A 241 13.08 -20.38 8.40
C ALA A 241 13.52 -21.85 8.25
N LEU A 242 14.71 -22.17 8.74
CA LEU A 242 15.26 -23.52 8.77
C LEU A 242 15.18 -24.04 10.20
N ARG A 243 14.47 -25.14 10.39
CA ARG A 243 14.31 -25.80 11.69
C ARG A 243 14.96 -27.18 11.68
N ARG A 244 15.82 -27.43 12.66
CA ARG A 244 16.52 -28.70 12.90
C ARG A 244 16.36 -29.09 14.37
N GLY A 245 15.42 -29.98 14.66
CA GLY A 245 15.07 -30.29 16.04
C GLY A 245 14.51 -29.06 16.77
N GLU A 246 15.19 -28.64 17.84
CA GLU A 246 14.84 -27.43 18.62
C GLU A 246 15.50 -26.15 18.09
N GLU A 247 16.50 -26.27 17.20
CA GLU A 247 17.19 -25.12 16.61
C GLU A 247 16.35 -24.54 15.47
N GLU A 248 16.14 -23.22 15.50
CA GLU A 248 15.49 -22.46 14.43
C GLU A 248 16.40 -21.30 13.99
N GLY A 249 16.72 -21.29 12.70
CA GLY A 249 17.45 -20.22 12.05
C GLY A 249 16.56 -19.51 11.06
N VAL A 250 16.56 -18.19 11.08
CA VAL A 250 15.76 -17.36 10.17
C VAL A 250 16.70 -16.51 9.36
N ALA A 251 16.51 -16.48 8.04
CA ALA A 251 17.21 -15.55 7.17
C ALA A 251 16.32 -15.00 6.06
N TRP A 252 16.67 -13.83 5.56
CA TRP A 252 16.04 -13.28 4.38
C TRP A 252 16.60 -13.92 3.13
N LEU A 253 15.73 -14.24 2.18
CA LEU A 253 16.12 -14.97 0.99
C LEU A 253 17.15 -14.20 0.12
N ASP A 254 17.03 -12.87 0.05
CA ASP A 254 18.01 -12.05 -0.66
C ASP A 254 19.39 -12.02 0.01
N GLU A 255 19.47 -12.20 1.32
CA GLU A 255 20.73 -12.38 2.06
C GLU A 255 21.31 -13.76 1.75
N VAL A 256 20.48 -14.81 1.72
CA VAL A 256 20.90 -16.18 1.34
C VAL A 256 21.48 -16.22 -0.08
N TYR A 257 20.93 -15.43 -1.01
CA TYR A 257 21.48 -15.33 -2.37
C TYR A 257 22.77 -14.51 -2.47
N ARG A 258 22.98 -13.52 -1.59
CA ARG A 258 24.18 -12.67 -1.61
C ARG A 258 25.37 -13.29 -0.90
N GLU A 259 25.11 -13.97 0.22
CA GLU A 259 26.15 -14.46 1.12
C GLU A 259 26.29 -16.00 1.00
N PRO A 260 27.39 -16.50 0.41
CA PRO A 260 27.62 -17.95 0.26
C PRO A 260 27.58 -18.72 1.59
N ALA A 261 27.94 -18.07 2.71
CA ALA A 261 27.90 -18.70 4.03
C ALA A 261 26.48 -19.12 4.47
N TYR A 262 25.43 -18.54 3.88
CA TYR A 262 24.04 -18.90 4.16
C TYR A 262 23.49 -20.02 3.26
N ASN A 263 24.27 -20.50 2.28
CA ASN A 263 23.95 -21.74 1.57
C ASN A 263 24.34 -22.97 2.42
N VAL A 264 23.66 -23.12 3.56
CA VAL A 264 24.00 -24.08 4.60
C VAL A 264 23.77 -25.53 4.18
N ALA A 265 24.51 -26.43 4.80
CA ALA A 265 24.30 -27.87 4.67
C ALA A 265 23.01 -28.31 5.38
N LEU A 266 22.22 -29.10 4.67
CA LEU A 266 20.97 -29.66 5.18
C LEU A 266 21.19 -31.06 5.75
N ALA A 267 20.37 -31.41 6.73
CA ALA A 267 20.35 -32.71 7.38
C ALA A 267 18.98 -33.39 7.22
N PRO A 268 18.94 -34.73 7.27
CA PRO A 268 17.68 -35.47 7.29
C PRO A 268 16.76 -34.99 8.40
N GLY A 269 15.49 -34.74 8.08
CA GLY A 269 14.49 -34.26 9.02
C GLY A 269 14.42 -32.73 9.17
N ASP A 270 15.31 -31.97 8.53
CA ASP A 270 15.20 -30.51 8.51
C ASP A 270 13.86 -30.08 7.87
N LEU A 271 13.31 -28.98 8.39
CA LEU A 271 12.14 -28.29 7.85
C LEU A 271 12.55 -26.91 7.37
N VAL A 272 12.42 -26.67 6.07
CA VAL A 272 12.60 -25.37 5.43
C VAL A 272 11.22 -24.77 5.18
N LEU A 273 10.89 -23.72 5.93
CA LEU A 273 9.68 -22.94 5.76
C LEU A 273 10.00 -21.65 5.00
N VAL A 274 9.35 -21.46 3.86
CA VAL A 274 9.47 -20.25 3.03
C VAL A 274 8.19 -19.45 3.18
N ARG A 275 8.28 -18.19 3.60
CA ARG A 275 7.10 -17.32 3.79
C ARG A 275 7.34 -15.91 3.30
N ARG A 276 6.28 -15.25 2.82
CA ARG A 276 6.30 -13.82 2.51
C ARG A 276 5.97 -13.01 3.75
N THR A 277 6.86 -12.10 4.10
CA THR A 277 6.70 -11.18 5.24
C THR A 277 6.93 -9.74 4.75
N PRO A 278 6.03 -9.19 3.90
CA PRO A 278 6.18 -7.82 3.40
C PRO A 278 5.96 -6.81 4.53
N LEU A 279 6.77 -5.75 4.54
CA LEU A 279 6.57 -4.62 5.43
C LEU A 279 5.23 -3.94 5.11
N SER A 280 4.46 -3.64 6.15
CA SER A 280 3.18 -2.95 6.02
C SER A 280 3.14 -1.69 6.88
N PHE A 281 2.58 -0.61 6.35
CA PHE A 281 2.35 0.63 7.08
C PHE A 281 0.96 1.18 6.80
N ASN A 282 0.44 2.01 7.70
CA ASN A 282 -0.85 2.67 7.51
C ASN A 282 -0.63 4.07 6.96
N ALA A 283 -1.37 4.44 5.92
CA ALA A 283 -1.36 5.78 5.35
C ALA A 283 -2.71 6.45 5.58
N LEU A 284 -2.69 7.59 6.27
CA LEU A 284 -3.88 8.33 6.69
C LEU A 284 -3.74 9.83 6.37
N GLY A 285 -4.85 10.55 6.40
CA GLY A 285 -4.88 11.99 6.13
C GLY A 285 -4.87 12.32 4.65
N GLN A 286 -4.21 13.42 4.27
CA GLN A 286 -4.25 14.00 2.92
C GLN A 286 -3.19 13.43 1.97
N VAL A 287 -3.27 12.12 1.75
CA VAL A 287 -2.52 11.40 0.71
C VAL A 287 -3.47 10.92 -0.37
N LYS A 288 -2.97 10.63 -1.57
CA LYS A 288 -3.85 10.19 -2.68
C LYS A 288 -4.50 8.81 -2.43
N LYS A 289 -3.83 7.93 -1.69
CA LYS A 289 -4.33 6.61 -1.30
C LYS A 289 -4.18 6.42 0.21
N THR A 290 -5.29 6.21 0.90
CA THR A 290 -5.32 5.91 2.34
C THR A 290 -5.58 4.43 2.59
N GLY A 291 -5.16 3.93 3.75
CA GLY A 291 -5.31 2.54 4.18
C GLY A 291 -3.98 1.86 4.47
N ARG A 292 -4.03 0.54 4.70
CA ARG A 292 -2.82 -0.28 4.88
C ARG A 292 -2.16 -0.53 3.53
N VAL A 293 -0.87 -0.22 3.46
CA VAL A 293 -0.04 -0.38 2.26
C VAL A 293 1.03 -1.43 2.54
N PHE A 294 1.18 -2.37 1.62
CA PHE A 294 2.24 -3.38 1.65
C PHE A 294 3.37 -2.95 0.72
N ALA A 295 4.59 -2.97 1.23
CA ALA A 295 5.77 -2.67 0.47
C ALA A 295 6.27 -3.88 -0.31
N ASP A 296 6.96 -3.59 -1.41
CA ASP A 296 7.62 -4.57 -2.28
C ASP A 296 9.05 -4.90 -1.85
N ARG A 297 9.59 -4.14 -0.90
CA ARG A 297 10.97 -4.19 -0.41
C ARG A 297 11.02 -4.04 1.12
N ARG A 298 12.15 -4.40 1.74
CA ARG A 298 12.35 -4.27 3.20
C ARG A 298 12.79 -2.86 3.59
N ASP A 299 13.67 -2.27 2.79
CA ASP A 299 14.25 -0.95 2.98
C ASP A 299 13.35 0.15 2.42
N VAL A 300 12.21 0.38 3.07
CA VAL A 300 11.26 1.41 2.65
C VAL A 300 11.62 2.74 3.29
N SER A 301 12.10 3.70 2.50
CA SER A 301 12.26 5.08 2.97
C SER A 301 10.91 5.80 3.08
N LEU A 302 10.84 6.87 3.87
CA LEU A 302 9.65 7.72 3.98
C LEU A 302 9.26 8.30 2.61
N LEU A 303 10.25 8.67 1.79
CA LEU A 303 10.03 9.14 0.43
C LEU A 303 9.38 8.05 -0.45
N ARG A 304 9.85 6.80 -0.34
CA ARG A 304 9.26 5.67 -1.05
C ARG A 304 7.86 5.34 -0.53
N ALA A 305 7.64 5.37 0.78
CA ALA A 305 6.33 5.19 1.39
C ALA A 305 5.31 6.20 0.87
N LEU A 306 5.70 7.48 0.78
CA LEU A 306 4.89 8.54 0.15
C LEU A 306 4.60 8.24 -1.33
N SER A 307 5.57 7.70 -2.05
CA SER A 307 5.39 7.31 -3.45
C SER A 307 4.38 6.16 -3.61
N LEU A 308 4.41 5.16 -2.72
CA LEU A 308 3.46 4.03 -2.73
C LEU A 308 2.00 4.48 -2.53
N VAL A 309 1.78 5.54 -1.74
CA VAL A 309 0.45 6.14 -1.50
C VAL A 309 0.05 7.18 -2.55
N GLY A 310 0.88 7.41 -3.58
CA GLY A 310 0.61 8.35 -4.66
C GLY A 310 1.01 9.81 -4.39
N SER A 311 1.86 10.04 -3.38
CA SER A 311 2.29 11.34 -2.86
C SER A 311 1.20 12.09 -2.07
N LEU A 312 1.55 13.29 -1.61
CA LEU A 312 0.65 14.24 -0.98
C LEU A 312 -0.46 14.68 -1.96
N ASP A 313 -1.63 15.00 -1.44
CA ASP A 313 -2.69 15.66 -2.23
C ASP A 313 -2.37 17.16 -2.36
N ASP A 314 -1.91 17.60 -3.53
CA ASP A 314 -1.50 18.98 -3.78
C ASP A 314 -2.57 20.04 -3.41
N LEU A 315 -3.84 19.67 -3.41
CA LEU A 315 -4.96 20.58 -3.15
C LEU A 315 -5.44 20.56 -1.70
N ARG A 316 -5.05 19.57 -0.90
CA ARG A 316 -5.58 19.33 0.45
C ARG A 316 -4.51 19.15 1.51
N ALA A 317 -3.33 18.67 1.14
CA ALA A 317 -2.27 18.33 2.06
C ALA A 317 -1.50 19.57 2.52
N ASP A 318 -1.16 19.58 3.80
CA ASP A 318 -0.15 20.49 4.34
C ASP A 318 1.23 19.85 4.21
N ALA A 319 2.07 20.40 3.33
CA ALA A 319 3.44 19.90 3.13
C ALA A 319 4.31 20.05 4.38
N THR A 320 3.97 20.96 5.30
CA THR A 320 4.73 21.17 6.54
C THR A 320 4.43 20.12 7.62
N GLY A 321 3.33 19.38 7.46
CA GLY A 321 2.80 18.46 8.47
C GLY A 321 2.72 17.02 8.00
N VAL A 322 3.86 16.43 7.65
CA VAL A 322 3.97 14.98 7.43
C VAL A 322 4.48 14.32 8.70
N PHE A 323 3.61 13.54 9.32
CA PHE A 323 3.86 12.87 10.60
C PHE A 323 3.99 11.37 10.41
N LEU A 324 4.90 10.75 11.16
CA LEU A 324 5.00 9.30 11.28
C LEU A 324 4.91 8.92 12.75
N PHE A 325 3.87 8.17 13.09
CA PHE A 325 3.63 7.65 14.42
C PHE A 325 4.24 6.26 14.54
N ARG A 326 5.06 6.07 15.57
CA ARG A 326 5.81 4.83 15.80
C ARG A 326 5.98 4.54 17.29
N ILE A 327 6.03 3.26 17.65
CA ILE A 327 6.54 2.82 18.94
C ILE A 327 8.03 2.49 18.81
N GLU A 328 8.89 3.22 19.50
CA GLU A 328 10.34 3.06 19.42
C GLU A 328 10.91 2.09 20.45
N GLN A 329 12.00 1.44 20.06
CA GLN A 329 12.72 0.49 20.89
C GLN A 329 13.65 1.23 21.88
N PRO A 330 13.87 0.69 23.09
CA PRO A 330 14.73 1.33 24.10
C PRO A 330 16.12 1.74 23.56
N GLN A 331 16.71 0.90 22.71
CA GLN A 331 18.03 1.13 22.10
C GLN A 331 18.06 2.35 21.16
N VAL A 332 16.96 2.63 20.46
CA VAL A 332 16.85 3.82 19.59
C VAL A 332 16.65 5.06 20.43
N ILE A 333 15.85 4.96 21.49
CA ILE A 333 15.60 6.06 22.44
C ILE A 333 16.92 6.50 23.08
N GLU A 334 17.75 5.56 23.52
CA GLU A 334 19.08 5.85 24.07
C GLU A 334 20.00 6.55 23.06
N ARG A 335 20.03 6.09 21.80
CA ARG A 335 20.80 6.73 20.73
C ARG A 335 20.35 8.15 20.42
N LEU A 336 19.03 8.39 20.39
CA LEU A 336 18.46 9.72 20.20
C LEU A 336 18.75 10.65 21.39
N ALA A 337 18.75 10.12 22.62
CA ALA A 337 19.13 10.86 23.81
C ALA A 337 20.61 11.28 23.76
N GLN A 338 21.51 10.34 23.42
CA GLN A 338 22.95 10.59 23.31
C GLN A 338 23.31 11.60 22.22
N SER A 339 22.54 11.64 21.13
CA SER A 339 22.71 12.60 20.04
C SER A 339 22.01 13.95 20.28
N ASN A 340 21.51 14.20 21.50
CA ASN A 340 20.78 15.41 21.89
C ASN A 340 19.61 15.74 20.95
N GLN A 341 18.93 14.72 20.41
CA GLN A 341 17.77 14.89 19.52
C GLN A 341 16.43 14.83 20.27
N LEU A 342 16.46 14.50 21.56
CA LEU A 342 15.28 14.52 22.43
C LEU A 342 15.24 15.84 23.20
N ASP A 343 14.04 16.36 23.45
CA ASP A 343 13.86 17.58 24.24
C ASP A 343 14.25 17.26 25.70
N SER A 344 15.43 17.73 26.15
CA SER A 344 16.01 17.50 27.48
C SER A 344 15.17 18.02 28.65
N ALA A 345 14.04 18.68 28.38
CA ALA A 345 13.14 19.26 29.38
C ALA A 345 12.23 18.23 30.10
N ARG A 346 12.34 16.94 29.75
CA ARG A 346 11.50 15.83 30.26
C ARG A 346 12.28 14.80 31.10
N GLU A 347 13.32 15.26 31.79
CA GLU A 347 14.31 14.45 32.53
C GLU A 347 13.69 13.54 33.62
N ASP A 348 12.50 13.85 34.13
CA ASP A 348 11.82 13.11 35.21
C ASP A 348 10.79 12.07 34.75
N ARG A 349 10.66 11.79 33.45
CA ARG A 349 9.69 10.79 32.94
C ARG A 349 10.38 9.73 32.09
N ILE A 350 9.97 8.47 32.29
CA ILE A 350 10.29 7.37 31.39
C ILE A 350 9.94 7.85 29.97
N PRO A 351 10.90 7.89 29.02
CA PRO A 351 10.60 8.38 27.69
C PRO A 351 9.48 7.52 27.13
N ALA A 352 8.39 8.16 26.73
CA ALA A 352 7.28 7.46 26.12
C ALA A 352 7.82 6.71 24.91
N GLN A 353 7.58 5.40 24.84
CA GLN A 353 7.94 4.63 23.64
C GLN A 353 7.16 5.14 22.42
N GLN A 354 6.14 5.99 22.60
CA GLN A 354 5.36 6.60 21.54
C GLN A 354 6.08 7.81 20.98
N PHE A 355 6.58 7.68 19.75
CA PHE A 355 7.27 8.73 19.02
C PHE A 355 6.41 9.22 17.86
N VAL A 356 6.46 10.53 17.64
CA VAL A 356 5.88 11.21 16.49
C VAL A 356 7.02 11.90 15.76
N TYR A 357 7.34 11.43 14.57
CA TYR A 357 8.33 12.05 13.72
C TYR A 357 7.69 13.04 12.78
N LEU A 358 8.20 14.27 12.72
CA LEU A 358 7.69 15.35 11.87
C LEU A 358 8.71 15.68 10.78
N LEU A 359 8.26 15.66 9.53
CA LEU A 359 9.03 16.17 8.40
C LEU A 359 8.25 17.27 7.66
N ASP A 360 8.95 18.36 7.35
CA ASP A 360 8.43 19.50 6.60
C ASP A 360 8.98 19.46 5.16
N PHE A 361 8.10 19.20 4.18
CA PHE A 361 8.44 19.15 2.75
C PHE A 361 8.48 20.53 2.07
N SER A 362 8.20 21.62 2.78
CA SER A 362 8.39 22.98 2.26
C SER A 362 9.86 23.37 2.16
N GLU A 363 10.74 22.68 2.89
CA GLU A 363 12.19 22.86 2.86
C GLU A 363 12.85 21.98 1.78
N GLY A 364 13.88 22.49 1.10
CA GLY A 364 14.57 21.75 0.04
C GLY A 364 15.35 20.52 0.51
N ASN A 365 15.81 20.49 1.77
CA ASN A 365 16.60 19.39 2.32
C ASN A 365 15.74 18.18 2.75
N SER A 366 14.44 18.39 2.90
CA SER A 366 13.47 17.41 3.40
C SER A 366 13.43 16.12 2.57
N LEU A 367 13.62 16.22 1.25
CA LEU A 367 13.65 15.07 0.35
C LEU A 367 14.83 14.13 0.65
N PHE A 368 16.00 14.69 1.01
CA PHE A 368 17.16 13.88 1.39
C PHE A 368 16.96 13.21 2.75
N PHE A 369 16.27 13.87 3.68
CA PHE A 369 15.94 13.28 4.97
C PHE A 369 14.87 12.19 4.83
N ALA A 370 13.85 12.41 3.99
CA ALA A 370 12.82 11.43 3.68
C ALA A 370 13.37 10.17 3.01
N ASP A 371 14.41 10.30 2.18
CA ASP A 371 15.04 9.17 1.50
C ASP A 371 15.88 8.30 2.46
N ARG A 372 16.47 8.90 3.50
CA ARG A 372 17.28 8.17 4.49
C ARG A 372 16.47 7.62 5.65
N PHE A 373 15.38 8.29 6.01
CA PHE A 373 14.53 7.88 7.11
C PHE A 373 13.72 6.64 6.73
N GLN A 374 13.99 5.50 7.40
CA GLN A 374 13.31 4.24 7.12
C GLN A 374 11.96 4.15 7.81
N VAL A 375 10.94 3.74 7.08
CA VAL A 375 9.62 3.31 7.57
C VAL A 375 9.73 1.85 8.00
N ARG A 376 9.04 1.49 9.08
CA ARG A 376 9.03 0.16 9.69
C ARG A 376 7.63 -0.45 9.63
N ASP A 377 7.56 -1.76 9.84
CA ASP A 377 6.28 -2.46 9.91
C ASP A 377 5.42 -1.94 11.06
N GLY A 378 4.14 -1.68 10.79
CA GLY A 378 3.18 -1.14 11.74
C GLY A 378 3.19 0.40 11.87
N ASP A 379 4.12 1.11 11.23
CA ASP A 379 4.16 2.57 11.26
C ASP A 379 2.86 3.18 10.71
N THR A 380 2.51 4.36 11.22
CA THR A 380 1.37 5.13 10.71
C THR A 380 1.85 6.47 10.16
N LEU A 381 1.84 6.58 8.83
CA LEU A 381 2.06 7.82 8.09
C LEU A 381 0.76 8.63 8.07
N TYR A 382 0.82 9.87 8.55
CA TYR A 382 -0.31 10.77 8.61
C TYR A 382 0.06 12.14 8.05
N VAL A 383 -0.77 12.66 7.17
CA VAL A 383 -0.58 13.98 6.55
C VAL A 383 -1.72 14.91 6.92
N THR A 384 -1.40 16.07 7.50
CA THR A 384 -2.41 17.05 7.92
C THR A 384 -3.06 17.79 6.76
N ASN A 385 -4.21 18.42 7.04
CA ASN A 385 -4.91 19.27 6.07
C ASN A 385 -4.23 20.63 5.95
N ALA A 386 -4.12 21.15 4.73
CA ALA A 386 -3.74 22.52 4.47
C ALA A 386 -4.77 23.49 5.08
N PRO A 387 -4.35 24.66 5.61
CA PRO A 387 -5.27 25.66 6.16
C PRO A 387 -6.36 26.11 5.18
N ALA A 388 -6.06 26.13 3.88
CA ALA A 388 -7.01 26.48 2.82
C ALA A 388 -8.12 25.44 2.61
N ASP A 389 -7.91 24.18 2.98
CA ASP A 389 -8.88 23.11 2.78
C ASP A 389 -10.10 23.25 3.70
N ASP A 390 -9.89 23.72 4.94
CA ASP A 390 -10.95 24.00 5.90
C ASP A 390 -11.93 25.05 5.35
N TRP A 391 -11.44 26.07 4.63
CA TRP A 391 -12.28 27.10 4.01
C TRP A 391 -13.11 26.55 2.84
N ARG A 392 -12.55 25.64 2.04
CA ARG A 392 -13.27 24.99 0.94
C ARG A 392 -14.36 24.06 1.47
N LYS A 393 -14.07 23.29 2.53
CA LYS A 393 -15.08 22.46 3.21
C LYS A 393 -16.25 23.31 3.69
N LEU A 394 -15.98 24.45 4.31
CA LEU A 394 -17.01 25.40 4.71
C LEU A 394 -17.85 25.88 3.52
N LEU A 395 -17.21 26.32 2.43
CA LEU A 395 -17.91 26.76 1.22
C LEU A 395 -18.78 25.65 0.62
N SER A 396 -18.33 24.40 0.65
CA SER A 396 -19.09 23.26 0.14
C SER A 396 -20.37 22.96 0.93
N VAL A 397 -20.38 23.28 2.23
CA VAL A 397 -21.58 23.14 3.08
C VAL A 397 -22.51 24.34 2.92
N VAL A 398 -21.95 25.55 2.81
CA VAL A 398 -22.74 26.80 2.75
C VAL A 398 -23.38 27.04 1.39
N LEU A 399 -22.64 26.88 0.28
CA LEU A 399 -23.14 27.22 -1.07
C LEU A 399 -24.45 26.51 -1.47
N PRO A 400 -24.64 25.20 -1.19
CA PRO A 400 -25.88 24.50 -1.53
C PRO A 400 -27.12 25.00 -0.77
N THR A 401 -26.93 25.64 0.38
CA THR A 401 -28.03 26.17 1.21
C THR A 401 -28.48 27.57 0.79
N LEU A 402 -27.69 28.27 -0.05
CA LEU A 402 -28.07 29.57 -0.57
C LEU A 402 -29.14 29.37 -1.66
N PRO A 403 -30.34 29.97 -1.53
CA PRO A 403 -31.39 29.86 -2.53
C PRO A 403 -30.98 30.61 -3.79
N CYS A 404 -30.27 29.94 -4.69
CA CYS A 404 -30.09 30.39 -6.06
C CYS A 404 -31.45 30.25 -6.77
N ARG A 405 -32.26 31.31 -6.70
CA ARG A 405 -33.45 31.48 -7.53
C ARG A 405 -32.97 31.58 -8.98
N ARG A 406 -32.77 30.43 -9.64
CA ARG A 406 -32.50 30.39 -11.08
C ARG A 406 -33.65 31.14 -11.76
N PRO A 407 -33.40 32.24 -12.49
CA PRO A 407 -34.46 32.86 -13.26
C PRO A 407 -34.94 31.79 -14.25
N ALA A 408 -36.21 31.41 -14.14
CA ALA A 408 -36.84 30.51 -15.10
C ALA A 408 -36.83 31.23 -16.46
N LEU A 409 -35.80 30.97 -17.26
CA LEU A 409 -35.80 31.33 -18.67
C LEU A 409 -36.95 30.54 -19.30
N ARG A 410 -38.08 31.21 -19.53
CA ARG A 410 -39.19 30.66 -20.30
C ARG A 410 -38.62 30.19 -21.64
N PRO A 411 -38.83 28.93 -22.06
CA PRO A 411 -38.42 28.52 -23.39
C PRO A 411 -39.18 29.37 -24.40
N ARG A 412 -38.46 30.16 -25.20
CA ARG A 412 -39.01 30.78 -26.40
C ARG A 412 -39.35 29.65 -27.36
N LEU A 413 -40.64 29.41 -27.56
CA LEU A 413 -41.14 28.51 -28.61
C LEU A 413 -40.57 28.96 -29.96
N PRO A 414 -40.01 28.04 -30.78
CA PRO A 414 -39.61 28.38 -32.14
C PRO A 414 -40.87 28.70 -32.99
N PRO A 415 -40.75 29.56 -34.03
CA PRO A 415 -41.87 29.89 -34.89
C PRO A 415 -42.36 28.66 -35.65
N ARG A 416 -43.70 28.49 -35.65
CA ARG A 416 -44.42 27.35 -36.22
C ARG A 416 -44.45 27.49 -37.74
N TRP A 417 -43.62 26.73 -38.46
CA TRP A 417 -43.74 26.59 -39.91
C TRP A 417 -44.84 25.58 -40.23
N SER A 418 -45.83 25.98 -41.03
CA SER A 418 -46.88 25.13 -41.58
C SER A 418 -46.33 24.30 -42.75
N ALA A 419 -46.38 22.97 -42.65
CA ALA A 419 -46.10 22.07 -43.78
C ALA A 419 -47.35 21.90 -44.67
N PRO A 420 -47.19 21.71 -46.00
CA PRO A 420 -48.27 21.38 -46.92
C PRO A 420 -48.62 19.87 -46.88
N PRO A 421 -49.79 19.46 -47.42
CA PRO A 421 -50.39 18.17 -47.11
C PRO A 421 -49.85 16.99 -47.90
N ASP A 422 -50.13 15.82 -47.33
CA ASP A 422 -49.72 14.47 -47.68
C ASP A 422 -50.07 14.01 -49.10
N VAL A 423 -49.22 13.14 -49.66
CA VAL A 423 -49.66 12.11 -50.61
C VAL A 423 -49.20 10.74 -50.09
N ALA A 424 -50.21 9.89 -49.94
CA ALA A 424 -50.16 8.53 -49.42
C ALA A 424 -49.64 7.50 -50.43
N SER A 425 -49.04 6.43 -49.92
CA SER A 425 -49.39 5.00 -50.17
C SER A 425 -48.17 4.12 -49.79
N SER A 426 -48.17 3.39 -48.67
CA SER A 426 -48.72 2.03 -48.44
C SER A 426 -47.86 0.88 -49.06
N PRO A 427 -47.99 -0.39 -48.64
CA PRO A 427 -47.08 -1.02 -47.67
C PRO A 427 -46.55 -2.40 -48.14
N ALA A 428 -45.57 -3.00 -47.44
CA ALA A 428 -45.49 -4.46 -47.26
C ALA A 428 -44.37 -4.90 -46.29
N HIS A 429 -44.80 -5.69 -45.31
CA HIS A 429 -44.14 -6.65 -44.40
C HIS A 429 -43.22 -7.71 -45.10
N PRO A 430 -42.62 -8.72 -44.42
CA PRO A 430 -42.16 -8.86 -43.01
C PRO A 430 -40.85 -9.72 -42.81
N SER A 431 -40.28 -9.61 -41.61
CA SER A 431 -39.78 -10.71 -40.73
C SER A 431 -38.53 -11.57 -41.03
N ARG A 432 -38.00 -12.10 -39.90
CA ARG A 432 -36.94 -13.12 -39.67
C ARG A 432 -35.52 -12.56 -39.70
N GLY A 433 -34.64 -12.78 -38.73
CA GLY A 433 -34.55 -13.73 -37.61
C GLY A 433 -33.04 -14.06 -37.45
N PRO A 434 -32.51 -14.25 -36.23
CA PRO A 434 -31.06 -14.20 -35.98
C PRO A 434 -30.38 -15.57 -36.12
N SER A 435 -29.10 -15.60 -36.49
CA SER A 435 -28.25 -16.79 -36.33
C SER A 435 -26.81 -16.42 -35.97
N ASN A 436 -26.42 -16.89 -34.77
CA ASN A 436 -25.04 -17.08 -34.32
C ASN A 436 -24.23 -17.92 -35.31
N PHE A 437 -22.91 -17.67 -35.43
CA PHE A 437 -21.84 -18.66 -35.22
C PHE A 437 -20.46 -17.95 -35.10
N PRO A 438 -19.49 -18.50 -34.33
CA PRO A 438 -18.23 -17.83 -33.97
C PRO A 438 -16.97 -18.47 -34.62
N HIS A 439 -15.79 -17.92 -34.27
CA HIS A 439 -14.40 -18.38 -34.52
C HIS A 439 -13.85 -18.14 -35.94
N ARG A 440 -12.62 -17.67 -36.21
CA ARG A 440 -11.30 -17.69 -35.53
C ARG A 440 -10.37 -16.58 -36.16
N PRO A 441 -9.13 -16.37 -35.66
CA PRO A 441 -8.32 -15.16 -35.88
C PRO A 441 -7.24 -15.29 -36.96
N SER A 442 -6.73 -14.16 -37.44
CA SER A 442 -5.38 -13.95 -37.99
C SER A 442 -5.12 -12.44 -38.02
N SER A 443 -4.20 -11.93 -37.20
CA SER A 443 -2.84 -11.54 -37.61
C SER A 443 -2.81 -10.80 -38.96
N TRP A 444 -2.38 -9.53 -38.92
CA TRP A 444 -1.21 -9.03 -39.66
C TRP A 444 -0.99 -7.55 -39.32
N ALA A 445 0.26 -7.26 -38.96
CA ALA A 445 0.82 -5.92 -38.94
C ALA A 445 0.95 -5.38 -40.38
N ILE A 446 1.03 -4.06 -40.51
CA ILE A 446 2.00 -3.29 -41.32
C ILE A 446 1.37 -1.91 -41.62
N ASN A 447 1.97 -0.89 -41.04
CA ASN A 447 2.01 0.48 -41.55
C ASN A 447 3.28 0.55 -42.42
N PRO A 448 3.34 1.28 -43.55
CA PRO A 448 3.95 2.62 -43.46
C PRO A 448 3.58 3.66 -44.54
N SER A 449 3.78 4.93 -44.16
CA SER A 449 4.42 6.03 -44.95
C SER A 449 3.65 6.65 -46.15
N THR A 450 3.24 7.92 -46.11
CA THR A 450 3.94 9.22 -46.40
C THR A 450 3.67 9.79 -47.81
N ALA A 451 3.10 11.01 -47.86
CA ALA A 451 3.35 12.12 -48.81
C ALA A 451 2.44 13.29 -48.35
N ARG A 452 2.89 14.43 -47.79
CA ARG A 452 3.72 15.56 -48.32
C ARG A 452 3.22 16.02 -49.69
N ALA A 453 2.84 17.27 -49.99
CA ALA A 453 2.57 18.54 -49.30
C ALA A 453 1.79 19.40 -50.33
N HIS A 454 1.04 20.42 -49.89
CA HIS A 454 0.99 21.76 -50.49
C HIS A 454 -0.02 22.62 -49.72
N MET A 455 0.49 23.72 -49.16
CA MET A 455 -0.26 24.82 -48.57
C MET A 455 -0.02 26.03 -49.50
N PRO A 456 -1.02 26.91 -49.68
CA PRO A 456 -0.87 28.21 -49.04
C PRO A 456 -2.17 28.72 -48.40
N LEU A 457 -2.00 29.17 -47.15
CA LEU A 457 -2.54 30.38 -46.53
C LEU A 457 -3.95 30.86 -46.94
N THR A 458 -4.90 30.79 -46.00
CA THR A 458 -5.57 31.99 -45.42
C THR A 458 -6.48 31.61 -44.23
N CYS A 459 -6.64 32.56 -43.29
CA CYS A 459 -7.52 32.53 -42.11
C CYS A 459 -7.14 31.64 -40.90
N ARG A 460 -6.10 32.14 -40.23
CA ARG A 460 -5.72 31.95 -38.83
C ARG A 460 -6.90 32.22 -37.87
N ARG A 461 -7.44 31.19 -37.21
CA ARG A 461 -8.27 31.34 -35.98
C ARG A 461 -7.35 31.26 -34.77
N VAL A 462 -7.19 32.40 -34.11
CA VAL A 462 -6.63 32.56 -32.76
C VAL A 462 -7.58 31.89 -31.75
N PRO A 463 -7.11 31.14 -30.74
CA PRO A 463 -7.94 30.74 -29.63
C PRO A 463 -8.20 31.98 -28.75
N ILE A 464 -9.41 32.51 -28.83
CA ILE A 464 -9.87 33.61 -27.99
C ILE A 464 -10.07 33.06 -26.57
N LEU A 465 -9.24 33.56 -25.65
CA LEU A 465 -9.39 33.53 -24.19
C LEU A 465 -10.81 34.01 -23.77
N PRO A 466 -11.28 33.67 -22.56
CA PRO A 466 -12.69 33.64 -22.20
C PRO A 466 -13.25 35.05 -21.93
N ILE A 467 -13.74 35.71 -22.98
CA ILE A 467 -14.55 36.93 -22.84
C ILE A 467 -16.02 36.59 -22.46
N TYR A 468 -16.40 35.31 -22.49
CA TYR A 468 -17.76 34.88 -22.16
C TYR A 468 -18.10 34.78 -20.67
N LEU A 469 -17.12 34.89 -19.75
CA LEU A 469 -17.41 34.88 -18.31
C LEU A 469 -17.74 36.27 -17.73
N PHE A 470 -17.40 37.37 -18.41
CA PHE A 470 -17.63 38.73 -17.88
C PHE A 470 -19.00 39.33 -18.25
N SER A 471 -19.68 38.78 -19.25
CA SER A 471 -21.02 39.22 -19.68
C SER A 471 -22.17 38.64 -18.85
N GLN A 472 -21.92 37.59 -18.07
CA GLN A 472 -22.94 36.91 -17.23
C GLN A 472 -22.92 37.38 -15.77
N LEU A 473 -21.88 38.13 -15.35
CA LEU A 473 -21.72 38.62 -13.97
C LEU A 473 -22.14 40.10 -13.79
N THR A 474 -22.39 40.82 -14.88
CA THR A 474 -22.75 42.25 -14.84
C THR A 474 -24.14 42.58 -14.26
N PRO A 475 -25.20 41.75 -14.40
CA PRO A 475 -26.48 42.05 -13.77
C PRO A 475 -26.51 41.70 -12.26
N CYS A 476 -25.72 40.73 -11.80
CA CYS A 476 -25.67 40.35 -10.38
C CYS A 476 -24.90 41.36 -9.51
N ILE A 477 -23.81 41.93 -10.03
CA ILE A 477 -23.00 42.90 -9.27
C ILE A 477 -23.73 44.25 -9.14
N LYS A 478 -24.55 44.64 -10.12
CA LYS A 478 -25.37 45.87 -10.05
C LYS A 478 -26.50 45.81 -9.02
N CYS A 479 -27.07 44.63 -8.74
CA CYS A 479 -28.08 44.49 -7.68
C CYS A 479 -27.47 44.55 -6.27
N VAL A 480 -26.22 44.10 -6.08
CA VAL A 480 -25.58 44.09 -4.76
C VAL A 480 -25.01 45.46 -4.37
N LEU A 481 -24.65 46.31 -5.34
CA LEU A 481 -24.03 47.61 -5.08
C LEU A 481 -25.01 48.78 -4.88
N VAL A 482 -26.30 48.64 -5.20
CA VAL A 482 -27.27 49.76 -5.09
C VAL A 482 -27.97 49.83 -3.73
N ASP A 483 -27.96 48.77 -2.91
CA ASP A 483 -28.68 48.73 -1.62
C ASP A 483 -27.81 48.90 -0.36
N MET A 484 -26.50 49.13 -0.48
CA MET A 484 -25.64 49.43 0.68
C MET A 484 -25.61 50.92 1.03
N ARG A 485 -26.69 51.45 1.62
CA ARG A 485 -26.59 52.61 2.53
C ARG A 485 -26.08 52.11 3.90
N LEU A 486 -24.78 51.90 3.98
CA LEU A 486 -24.10 51.54 5.23
C LEU A 486 -24.14 52.74 6.21
N SER A 487 -24.79 52.54 7.36
CA SER A 487 -24.76 53.45 8.50
C SER A 487 -23.31 53.66 8.98
N ALA A 488 -22.97 54.91 9.33
CA ALA A 488 -21.64 55.35 9.77
C ALA A 488 -21.03 54.52 10.93
N THR A 489 -21.86 53.80 11.68
CA THR A 489 -21.48 52.88 12.76
C THR A 489 -20.70 51.66 12.28
N VAL A 490 -20.98 51.14 11.07
CA VAL A 490 -20.31 49.93 10.53
C VAL A 490 -18.92 50.25 9.97
N GLN A 491 -18.70 51.48 9.48
CA GLN A 491 -17.38 51.94 9.04
C GLN A 491 -16.41 52.17 10.21
N GLY A 492 -16.90 52.48 11.42
CA GLY A 492 -16.07 52.63 12.62
C GLY A 492 -15.52 51.31 13.14
N MET A 493 -16.29 50.22 12.99
CA MET A 493 -16.00 48.91 13.59
C MET A 493 -15.00 48.07 12.78
N LEU A 494 -14.87 48.31 11.47
CA LEU A 494 -13.97 47.59 10.56
C LEU A 494 -12.57 48.23 10.41
N ARG A 495 -12.37 49.45 10.93
CA ARG A 495 -11.08 50.18 10.86
C ARG A 495 -9.92 49.53 11.64
N PRO A 496 -10.13 48.85 12.78
CA PRO A 496 -9.03 48.18 13.49
C PRO A 496 -8.58 46.88 12.79
N TRP A 497 -9.51 46.14 12.17
CA TRP A 497 -9.24 44.82 11.56
C TRP A 497 -8.47 44.93 10.23
N PHE A 498 -8.74 45.98 9.43
CA PHE A 498 -8.00 46.23 8.18
C PHE A 498 -6.59 46.79 8.38
N ARG A 499 -6.26 47.33 9.57
CA ARG A 499 -4.93 47.90 9.85
C ARG A 499 -3.87 46.87 10.24
N SER A 500 -4.24 45.65 10.65
CA SER A 500 -3.27 44.63 11.11
C SER A 500 -2.81 43.64 10.03
N SER A 501 -3.50 43.54 8.88
CA SER A 501 -3.24 42.47 7.89
C SER A 501 -2.54 42.94 6.60
N LEU A 502 -2.20 44.23 6.45
CA LEU A 502 -1.60 44.77 5.22
C LEU A 502 -0.24 45.45 5.48
N LYS A 503 0.78 44.63 5.73
CA LYS A 503 2.20 45.01 5.56
C LYS A 503 2.81 44.22 4.40
N SER A 504 2.43 44.58 3.18
CA SER A 504 3.20 44.24 1.97
C SER A 504 3.14 45.42 1.02
N ALA A 505 4.30 46.07 0.81
CA ALA A 505 4.44 47.26 -0.03
C ALA A 505 4.13 47.00 -1.53
N ALA A 506 3.98 45.74 -1.93
CA ALA A 506 3.67 45.36 -3.31
C ALA A 506 2.17 45.56 -3.65
N ILE A 507 1.26 45.40 -2.69
CA ILE A 507 -0.19 45.41 -2.94
C ILE A 507 -0.74 46.84 -3.05
N THR A 508 -0.17 47.79 -2.30
CA THR A 508 -0.57 49.21 -2.34
C THR A 508 -0.24 49.89 -3.68
N LYS A 509 0.82 49.44 -4.38
CA LYS A 509 1.18 49.94 -5.72
C LYS A 509 0.25 49.43 -6.83
N VAL A 510 -0.36 48.26 -6.65
CA VAL A 510 -1.32 47.69 -7.62
C VAL A 510 -2.69 48.35 -7.47
N ILE A 511 -3.14 48.58 -6.24
CA ILE A 511 -4.43 49.24 -5.97
C ILE A 511 -4.42 50.71 -6.41
N SER A 512 -3.30 51.44 -6.22
CA SER A 512 -3.20 52.84 -6.66
C SER A 512 -3.10 53.03 -8.18
N ARG A 513 -2.70 51.99 -8.94
CA ARG A 513 -2.73 52.01 -10.41
C ARG A 513 -4.11 51.65 -10.97
N LEU A 514 -4.88 50.84 -10.25
CA LEU A 514 -6.26 50.48 -10.64
C LEU A 514 -7.29 51.57 -10.31
N GLN A 515 -6.99 52.50 -9.38
CA GLN A 515 -7.85 53.65 -9.11
C GLN A 515 -7.57 54.88 -9.99
N ARG A 516 -6.50 54.86 -10.81
CA ARG A 516 -6.17 55.95 -11.76
C ARG A 516 -6.60 55.66 -13.21
N ARG A 517 -7.12 54.46 -13.48
CA ARG A 517 -7.86 54.13 -14.69
C ARG A 517 -9.33 54.05 -14.33
#